data_AF-A0A7S2UX65-F1
#
_entry.id   AF-A0A7S2UX65-F1
#
_cell.length_a   1.000
_cell.length_b   1.000
_cell.length_c   1.000
_cell.angle_alpha   90.00
_cell.angle_beta   90.00
_cell.angle_gamma   90.00
#
_symmetry.space_group_name_H-M   'P 1'
#
loop_
_entity.id
_entity.type
_entity.pdbx_description
1 polymer ?
#
loop_
_entity_poly.entity_id
_entity_poly.type
_entity_poly.pdbx_seq_one_letter_code
_entity_poly.pdbx_strand_id
1 'polypeptide(L)'
;MSEEVKTEGIPTEVPSSEAPTSEEPSSEEPSSKKAKILGEGYTLNINNAVDKSYEIKSLTEIAEAPVAAIQGISDRGAEILAKFGVRTIADLADWKFAKWCESIVILANTEEPGKRGAAMMNINKAVDKEYEKKTLSEICHAPISALQGLTDEACDYLHSLHVDT
;
A
#
# COMPACT_ATOMS: atom_id res chain seq x y z
N MET A 1 -67.47 21.22 -54.65
CA MET A 1 -66.12 21.84 -54.63
C MET A 1 -65.24 20.97 -55.50
N SER A 2 -64.77 21.58 -56.59
CA SER A 2 -63.75 21.25 -57.59
C SER A 2 -62.76 20.13 -57.19
N GLU A 3 -62.53 19.11 -58.05
CA GLU A 3 -61.45 19.03 -59.08
C GLU A 3 -60.06 19.13 -58.43
N GLU A 4 -59.03 18.33 -58.74
CA GLU A 4 -58.67 17.56 -59.93
C GLU A 4 -57.48 16.64 -59.57
N VAL A 5 -57.32 15.59 -60.38
CA VAL A 5 -56.16 14.69 -60.42
C VAL A 5 -54.96 15.41 -61.05
N LYS A 6 -53.74 15.20 -60.53
CA LYS A 6 -52.57 15.10 -61.42
C LYS A 6 -51.40 14.32 -60.82
N THR A 7 -51.01 13.35 -61.63
CA THR A 7 -49.91 12.40 -61.59
C THR A 7 -48.57 13.04 -61.96
N GLU A 8 -47.53 12.20 -61.87
CA GLU A 8 -46.19 12.28 -62.50
C GLU A 8 -45.08 12.82 -61.59
N GLY A 9 -43.93 12.16 -61.43
CA GLY A 9 -43.42 11.00 -62.17
C GLY A 9 -42.24 10.34 -61.47
N ILE A 10 -42.02 9.08 -61.83
CA ILE A 10 -40.80 8.33 -61.60
C ILE A 10 -39.86 8.65 -62.78
N PRO A 11 -38.55 8.80 -62.56
CA PRO A 11 -37.64 7.93 -63.30
C PRO A 11 -36.60 7.27 -62.39
N THR A 12 -36.49 5.97 -62.58
CA THR A 12 -35.33 5.14 -62.26
C THR A 12 -34.15 5.53 -63.14
N GLU A 13 -32.99 5.82 -62.55
CA GLU A 13 -31.67 5.59 -63.16
C GLU A 13 -30.70 5.12 -62.08
N VAL A 14 -30.17 3.92 -62.28
CA VAL A 14 -28.85 3.48 -61.78
C VAL A 14 -27.90 3.78 -62.95
N PRO A 15 -26.68 4.30 -62.74
CA PRO A 15 -25.55 3.38 -62.60
C PRO A 15 -24.35 3.88 -61.75
N SER A 16 -23.58 2.88 -61.31
CA SER A 16 -22.16 2.88 -60.98
C SER A 16 -21.30 3.95 -61.68
N SER A 17 -20.40 4.64 -60.96
CA SER A 17 -18.96 4.84 -61.30
C SER A 17 -18.28 5.93 -60.46
N GLU A 18 -17.07 5.62 -59.99
CA GLU A 18 -15.90 6.50 -59.77
C GLU A 18 -15.83 7.50 -58.60
N ALA A 19 -14.75 7.31 -57.84
CA ALA A 19 -14.22 8.15 -56.77
C ALA A 19 -13.73 9.53 -57.29
N PRO A 20 -13.51 10.51 -56.38
CA PRO A 20 -12.12 10.71 -55.93
C PRO A 20 -11.96 11.12 -54.46
N THR A 21 -10.91 10.56 -53.86
CA THR A 21 -9.94 11.15 -52.92
C THR A 21 -10.35 12.38 -52.09
N SER A 22 -10.44 12.21 -50.77
CA SER A 22 -9.80 13.13 -49.80
C SER A 22 -9.92 12.62 -48.36
N GLU A 23 -8.76 12.52 -47.70
CA GLU A 23 -8.52 12.77 -46.27
C GLU A 23 -8.92 11.68 -45.25
N GLU A 24 -7.87 10.97 -44.80
CA GLU A 24 -7.81 10.22 -43.55
C GLU A 24 -8.10 11.13 -42.34
N PRO A 25 -8.97 10.75 -41.39
CA PRO A 25 -8.89 11.26 -40.04
C PRO A 25 -8.02 10.35 -39.18
N SER A 26 -6.82 10.86 -38.93
CA SER A 26 -5.88 10.57 -37.85
C SER A 26 -6.48 9.86 -36.64
N SER A 27 -5.80 8.78 -36.24
CA SER A 27 -5.89 8.09 -34.96
C SER A 27 -5.82 9.04 -33.76
N GLU A 28 -6.76 8.93 -32.82
CA GLU A 28 -6.59 9.38 -31.44
C GLU A 28 -6.99 8.25 -30.47
N GLU A 29 -5.97 7.53 -30.02
CA GLU A 29 -5.97 6.76 -28.77
C GLU A 29 -6.13 7.71 -27.57
N PRO A 30 -6.70 7.26 -26.43
CA PRO A 30 -6.97 8.15 -25.31
C PRO A 30 -5.66 8.68 -24.69
N SER A 31 -5.41 9.95 -24.98
CA SER A 31 -4.29 10.75 -24.54
C SER A 31 -4.08 10.67 -23.02
N SER A 32 -2.87 10.24 -22.66
CA SER A 32 -2.27 10.36 -21.33
C SER A 32 -2.52 11.75 -20.74
N LYS A 33 -3.24 11.83 -19.62
CA LYS A 33 -3.20 13.02 -18.77
C LYS A 33 -1.77 13.20 -18.27
N LYS A 34 -1.02 14.08 -18.95
CA LYS A 34 0.27 14.63 -18.50
C LYS A 34 0.17 14.96 -17.01
N ALA A 35 0.96 14.26 -16.20
CA ALA A 35 1.27 14.69 -14.85
C ALA A 35 1.78 16.13 -14.95
N LYS A 36 1.02 17.06 -14.38
CA LYS A 36 1.40 18.45 -14.27
C LYS A 36 2.71 18.49 -13.48
N ILE A 37 3.76 19.02 -14.12
CA ILE A 37 5.07 19.26 -13.50
C ILE A 37 4.84 19.89 -12.13
N LEU A 38 5.24 19.17 -11.08
CA LEU A 38 5.06 19.56 -9.69
C LEU A 38 5.85 20.85 -9.47
N GLY A 39 5.15 21.95 -9.20
CA GLY A 39 5.74 23.26 -8.97
C GLY A 39 6.60 23.28 -7.71
N GLU A 40 7.64 24.11 -7.76
CA GLU A 40 8.37 24.62 -6.59
C GLU A 40 7.37 25.05 -5.51
N GLY A 41 7.23 24.28 -4.42
CA GLY A 41 6.37 24.69 -3.30
C GLY A 41 5.75 23.61 -2.43
N TYR A 42 5.84 22.33 -2.78
CA TYR A 42 5.36 21.25 -1.89
C TYR A 42 6.52 20.35 -1.47
N THR A 43 7.12 20.66 -0.33
CA THR A 43 8.03 19.77 0.38
C THR A 43 7.21 18.96 1.37
N LEU A 44 6.91 17.71 1.03
CA LEU A 44 6.40 16.75 2.01
C LEU A 44 7.51 16.57 3.06
N ASN A 45 7.43 17.28 4.18
CA ASN A 45 8.49 17.39 5.20
C ASN A 45 8.54 16.13 6.09
N ILE A 46 8.66 14.97 5.46
CA ILE A 46 8.82 13.65 6.10
C ILE A 46 10.18 13.04 5.74
N ASN A 47 11.17 13.88 5.46
CA ASN A 47 12.51 13.50 4.99
C ASN A 47 13.26 12.59 5.96
N ASN A 48 12.79 12.48 7.22
CA ASN A 48 13.34 11.59 8.23
C ASN A 48 12.55 10.27 8.38
N ALA A 49 11.56 10.02 7.52
CA ALA A 49 10.72 8.83 7.56
C ALA A 49 10.90 7.94 6.33
N VAL A 50 11.22 8.53 5.17
CA VAL A 50 11.37 7.82 3.90
C VAL A 50 12.76 8.06 3.31
N ASP A 51 13.22 7.13 2.48
CA ASP A 51 14.43 7.32 1.70
C ASP A 51 14.33 8.58 0.82
N LYS A 52 15.47 9.21 0.58
CA LYS A 52 15.60 10.46 -0.18
C LYS A 52 14.91 10.44 -1.54
N SER A 53 14.88 9.27 -2.18
CA SER A 53 14.21 9.06 -3.48
C SER A 53 12.67 9.19 -3.42
N TYR A 54 12.07 9.08 -2.23
CA TYR A 54 10.63 9.13 -1.99
C TYR A 54 10.14 10.42 -1.32
N GLU A 55 11.02 11.33 -0.89
CA GLU A 55 10.67 12.60 -0.22
C GLU A 55 9.75 13.51 -1.06
N ILE A 56 9.79 13.38 -2.39
CA ILE A 56 8.98 14.18 -3.33
C ILE A 56 7.67 13.50 -3.74
N LYS A 57 7.38 12.32 -3.20
CA LYS A 57 6.19 11.52 -3.54
C LYS A 57 5.00 11.89 -2.68
N SER A 58 3.79 11.71 -3.20
CA SER A 58 2.58 11.84 -2.39
C SER A 58 2.44 10.68 -1.39
N LEU A 59 1.67 10.86 -0.31
CA LEU A 59 1.44 9.80 0.66
C LEU A 59 0.79 8.54 0.04
N THR A 60 -0.05 8.70 -0.98
CA THR A 60 -0.63 7.58 -1.72
C THR A 60 0.44 6.79 -2.47
N GLU A 61 1.35 7.48 -3.18
CA GLU A 61 2.48 6.83 -3.85
C GLU A 61 3.44 6.17 -2.85
N ILE A 62 3.65 6.78 -1.69
CA ILE A 62 4.49 6.23 -0.62
C ILE A 62 3.85 4.97 -0.03
N ALA A 63 2.54 4.96 0.20
CA ALA A 63 1.85 3.78 0.72
C ALA A 63 2.00 2.56 -0.20
N GLU A 64 1.99 2.78 -1.52
CA GLU A 64 2.19 1.73 -2.53
C GLU A 64 3.68 1.43 -2.80
N ALA A 65 4.60 2.23 -2.25
CA ALA A 65 6.03 2.04 -2.43
C ALA A 65 6.53 0.77 -1.72
N PRO A 66 7.64 0.17 -2.19
CA PRO A 66 8.30 -0.93 -1.49
C PRO A 66 8.65 -0.56 -0.05
N VAL A 67 8.69 -1.53 0.86
CA VAL A 67 9.05 -1.27 2.26
C VAL A 67 10.46 -0.66 2.43
N ALA A 68 11.39 -0.93 1.50
CA ALA A 68 12.71 -0.28 1.46
C ALA A 68 12.65 1.25 1.25
N ALA A 69 11.50 1.80 0.86
CA ALA A 69 11.28 3.24 0.82
C ALA A 69 11.22 3.87 2.22
N ILE A 70 11.05 3.09 3.28
CA ILE A 70 11.13 3.58 4.66
C ILE A 70 12.61 3.72 5.05
N GLN A 71 12.95 4.89 5.59
CA GLN A 71 14.31 5.13 6.05
C GLN A 71 14.73 4.11 7.12
N GLY A 72 15.92 3.55 6.96
CA GLY A 72 16.48 2.54 7.88
C GLY A 72 16.16 1.10 7.51
N ILE A 73 15.29 0.85 6.54
CA ILE A 73 15.06 -0.49 6.00
C ILE A 73 15.95 -0.69 4.76
N SER A 74 16.92 -1.60 4.86
CA SER A 74 17.74 -1.98 3.70
C SER A 74 16.98 -2.90 2.73
N ASP A 75 17.46 -3.02 1.50
CA ASP A 75 16.92 -3.94 0.48
C ASP A 75 16.79 -5.38 1.00
N ARG A 76 17.79 -5.83 1.77
CA ARG A 76 17.77 -7.16 2.39
C ARG A 76 16.62 -7.32 3.38
N GLY A 77 16.23 -6.26 4.06
CA GLY A 77 15.11 -6.26 5.00
C GLY A 77 13.78 -6.30 4.28
N ALA A 78 13.68 -5.56 3.19
CA ALA A 78 12.52 -5.65 2.31
C ALA A 78 12.37 -7.06 1.72
N GLU A 79 13.47 -7.74 1.36
CA GLU A 79 13.43 -9.14 0.91
C GLU A 79 12.88 -10.09 2.00
N ILE A 80 13.32 -9.91 3.25
CA ILE A 80 12.84 -10.74 4.37
C ILE A 80 11.36 -10.49 4.61
N LEU A 81 10.91 -9.23 4.66
CA LEU A 81 9.50 -8.89 4.78
C LEU A 81 8.67 -9.45 3.62
N ALA A 82 9.23 -9.46 2.41
CA ALA A 82 8.57 -10.05 1.25
C ALA A 82 8.35 -11.57 1.40
N LYS A 83 9.22 -12.30 2.13
CA LYS A 83 9.00 -13.73 2.48
C LYS A 83 7.74 -13.91 3.33
N PHE A 84 7.36 -12.90 4.11
CA PHE A 84 6.13 -12.89 4.93
C PHE A 84 4.92 -12.30 4.19
N GLY A 85 5.04 -12.02 2.89
CA GLY A 85 3.98 -11.43 2.08
C GLY A 85 3.86 -9.90 2.22
N VAL A 86 4.80 -9.25 2.89
CA VAL A 86 4.82 -7.80 3.12
C VAL A 86 5.75 -7.15 2.11
N ARG A 87 5.20 -6.45 1.11
CA ARG A 87 6.00 -5.89 0.00
C ARG A 87 5.96 -4.38 -0.04
N THR A 88 4.83 -3.79 0.31
CA THR A 88 4.60 -2.34 0.30
C THR A 88 4.46 -1.78 1.71
N ILE A 89 4.57 -0.46 1.86
CA ILE A 89 4.30 0.23 3.13
C ILE A 89 2.86 -0.03 3.59
N ALA A 90 1.90 -0.09 2.67
CA ALA A 90 0.52 -0.45 2.97
C ALA A 90 0.39 -1.89 3.49
N ASP A 91 1.10 -2.85 2.88
CA ASP A 91 1.12 -4.23 3.38
C ASP A 91 1.69 -4.30 4.79
N LEU A 92 2.75 -3.53 5.08
CA LEU A 92 3.38 -3.50 6.40
C LEU A 92 2.41 -2.92 7.45
N ALA A 93 1.70 -1.85 7.11
CA ALA A 93 0.67 -1.28 7.97
C ALA A 93 -0.52 -2.23 8.18
N ASP A 94 -0.87 -3.03 7.17
CA ASP A 94 -1.95 -4.03 7.28
C ASP A 94 -1.51 -5.33 7.98
N TRP A 95 -0.19 -5.55 8.11
CA TRP A 95 0.39 -6.76 8.66
C TRP A 95 -0.02 -7.00 10.12
N LYS A 96 -0.58 -8.18 10.39
CA LYS A 96 -1.13 -8.51 11.72
C LYS A 96 -0.13 -8.33 12.86
N PHE A 97 1.15 -8.65 12.63
CA PHE A 97 2.17 -8.56 13.66
C PHE A 97 2.50 -7.10 14.00
N ALA A 98 2.59 -6.22 13.00
CA ALA A 98 2.77 -4.79 13.23
C ALA A 98 1.62 -4.21 14.07
N LYS A 99 0.37 -4.56 13.73
CA LYS A 99 -0.83 -4.16 14.48
C LYS A 99 -0.84 -4.71 15.91
N TRP A 100 -0.40 -5.95 16.11
CA TRP A 100 -0.30 -6.54 17.44
C TRP A 100 0.73 -5.82 18.29
N CYS A 101 1.93 -5.55 17.76
CA CYS A 101 2.97 -4.80 18.45
C CYS A 101 2.47 -3.41 18.87
N GLU A 102 1.86 -2.65 17.96
CA GLU A 102 1.28 -1.34 18.26
C GLU A 102 0.24 -1.44 19.38
N SER A 103 -0.68 -2.41 19.28
CA SER A 103 -1.74 -2.61 20.28
C SER A 103 -1.18 -2.99 21.66
N ILE A 104 -0.16 -3.87 21.70
CA ILE A 104 0.50 -4.29 22.94
C ILE A 104 1.15 -3.09 23.63
N VAL A 105 1.91 -2.27 22.89
CA VAL A 105 2.56 -1.06 23.44
C VAL A 105 1.52 -0.07 23.97
N ILE A 106 0.42 0.14 23.24
CA ILE A 106 -0.67 1.01 23.70
C ILE A 106 -1.27 0.49 25.01
N LEU A 107 -1.56 -0.81 25.09
CA LEU A 107 -2.18 -1.45 26.26
C LEU A 107 -1.24 -1.53 27.47
N ALA A 108 0.07 -1.69 27.26
CA ALA A 108 1.06 -1.75 28.34
C ALA A 108 1.03 -0.50 29.22
N ASN A 109 0.69 0.67 28.67
CA ASN A 109 0.51 1.92 29.45
C ASN A 109 -0.62 1.87 30.47
N THR A 110 -1.52 0.89 30.38
CA THR A 110 -2.66 0.71 31.30
C THR A 110 -2.34 -0.21 32.48
N GLU A 111 -1.15 -0.80 32.52
CA GLU A 111 -0.76 -1.71 33.58
C GLU A 111 -0.49 -0.96 34.89
N GLU A 112 -1.08 -1.44 36.00
CA GLU A 112 -0.76 -0.99 37.36
C GLU A 112 0.14 -2.04 38.04
N PRO A 113 1.43 -1.77 38.26
CA PRO A 113 2.34 -2.70 38.93
C PRO A 113 1.81 -3.10 40.31
N GLY A 114 1.68 -4.41 40.56
CA GLY A 114 1.38 -4.96 41.88
C GLY A 114 -0.07 -4.87 42.37
N LYS A 115 -1.03 -4.39 41.55
CA LYS A 115 -2.42 -4.20 42.01
C LYS A 115 -3.43 -5.30 41.67
N ARG A 116 -3.07 -6.32 40.89
CA ARG A 116 -3.93 -7.49 40.64
C ARG A 116 -3.12 -8.77 40.59
N GLY A 117 -3.29 -9.63 41.59
CA GLY A 117 -2.80 -11.00 41.53
C GLY A 117 -3.50 -11.76 40.41
N ALA A 118 -2.73 -12.27 39.45
CA ALA A 118 -3.15 -13.21 38.42
C ALA A 118 -4.19 -12.70 37.40
N ALA A 119 -4.01 -11.52 36.82
CA ALA A 119 -4.58 -11.29 35.49
C ALA A 119 -3.82 -12.20 34.50
N MET A 120 -4.36 -13.40 34.22
CA MET A 120 -3.82 -14.27 33.18
C MET A 120 -3.96 -13.53 31.85
N MET A 121 -2.83 -13.19 31.24
CA MET A 121 -2.79 -12.55 29.93
C MET A 121 -3.48 -13.46 28.91
N ASN A 122 -4.36 -12.91 28.07
CA ASN A 122 -5.23 -13.68 27.17
C ASN A 122 -4.76 -13.67 25.70
N ILE A 123 -3.51 -13.32 25.43
CA ILE A 123 -2.93 -13.26 24.07
C ILE A 123 -2.14 -14.53 23.69
N ASN A 124 -2.60 -15.71 24.12
CA ASN A 124 -1.92 -17.02 23.98
C ASN A 124 -1.62 -17.49 22.54
N LYS A 125 -1.81 -16.65 21.52
CA LYS A 125 -1.51 -16.92 20.09
C LYS A 125 -0.79 -15.75 19.39
N ALA A 126 -0.45 -14.70 20.12
CA ALA A 126 0.30 -13.55 19.60
C ALA A 126 1.79 -13.66 19.96
N VAL A 127 2.09 -14.33 21.06
CA VAL A 127 3.44 -14.49 21.60
C VAL A 127 3.82 -15.97 21.66
N ASP A 128 5.11 -16.25 21.61
CA ASP A 128 5.63 -17.60 21.75
C ASP A 128 5.32 -18.19 23.13
N LYS A 129 5.31 -19.53 23.20
CA LYS A 129 4.82 -20.27 24.37
C LYS A 129 5.54 -19.91 25.67
N GLU A 130 6.79 -19.49 25.59
CA GLU A 130 7.59 -19.07 26.74
C GLU A 130 7.22 -17.68 27.30
N TYR A 131 6.50 -16.87 26.52
CA TYR A 131 6.06 -15.52 26.89
C TYR A 131 4.57 -15.46 27.29
N GLU A 132 3.78 -16.53 27.12
CA GLU A 132 2.34 -16.57 27.45
C GLU A 132 2.01 -16.24 28.92
N LYS A 133 2.99 -16.37 29.84
CA LYS A 133 2.81 -16.11 31.27
C LYS A 133 3.40 -14.78 31.75
N LYS A 134 4.03 -14.01 30.86
CA LYS A 134 4.61 -12.70 31.19
C LYS A 134 3.53 -11.63 31.14
N THR A 135 3.75 -10.52 31.85
CA THR A 135 2.94 -9.30 31.75
C THR A 135 3.19 -8.58 30.41
N LEU A 136 2.33 -7.63 30.01
CA LEU A 136 2.55 -6.87 28.78
C LEU A 136 3.81 -6.00 28.92
N SER A 137 4.07 -5.43 30.10
CA SER A 137 5.32 -4.70 30.35
C SER A 137 6.54 -5.60 30.15
N GLU A 138 6.54 -6.82 30.67
CA GLU A 138 7.64 -7.77 30.44
C GLU A 138 7.77 -8.20 28.97
N ILE A 139 6.69 -8.15 28.18
CA ILE A 139 6.70 -8.45 26.74
C ILE A 139 7.14 -7.27 25.90
N CYS A 140 6.80 -6.03 26.29
CA CYS A 140 7.30 -4.83 25.62
C CYS A 140 8.82 -4.73 25.67
N HIS A 141 9.46 -5.36 26.66
CA HIS A 141 10.92 -5.44 26.79
C HIS A 141 11.47 -6.83 26.43
N ALA A 142 10.64 -7.72 25.89
CA ALA A 142 11.05 -9.06 25.48
C ALA A 142 11.58 -9.02 24.05
N PRO A 143 12.64 -9.78 23.72
CA PRO A 143 13.22 -9.75 22.38
C PRO A 143 12.19 -10.09 21.30
N ILE A 144 12.46 -9.68 20.05
CA ILE A 144 11.55 -9.89 18.91
C ILE A 144 11.16 -11.36 18.71
N SER A 145 12.04 -12.30 19.09
CA SER A 145 11.74 -13.74 19.11
C SER A 145 10.57 -14.13 20.02
N ALA A 146 10.08 -13.21 20.87
CA ALA A 146 8.87 -13.40 21.65
C ALA A 146 7.59 -13.42 20.81
N LEU A 147 7.63 -12.96 19.56
CA LEU A 147 6.48 -12.95 18.66
C LEU A 147 6.39 -14.26 17.89
N GLN A 148 5.23 -14.92 17.99
CA GLN A 148 5.03 -16.22 17.37
C GLN A 148 5.10 -16.14 15.85
N GLY A 149 5.91 -17.00 15.23
CA GLY A 149 5.97 -17.16 13.77
C GLY A 149 7.08 -16.34 13.08
N LEU A 150 7.97 -15.71 13.86
CA LEU A 150 9.25 -15.21 13.37
C LEU A 150 10.29 -16.33 13.40
N THR A 151 11.08 -16.43 12.33
CA THR A 151 12.19 -17.38 12.23
C THR A 151 13.47 -16.77 12.81
N ASP A 152 14.41 -17.60 13.27
CA ASP A 152 15.73 -17.14 13.76
C ASP A 152 16.44 -16.19 12.78
N GLU A 153 16.43 -16.50 11.47
CA GLU A 153 16.99 -15.63 10.41
C GLU A 153 16.36 -14.22 10.40
N ALA A 154 15.06 -14.13 10.69
CA ALA A 154 14.35 -12.86 10.70
C ALA A 154 14.65 -12.06 11.99
N CYS A 155 14.75 -12.75 13.13
CA CYS A 155 15.13 -12.15 14.40
C CYS A 155 16.56 -11.57 14.36
N ASP A 156 17.54 -12.32 13.86
CA ASP A 156 18.93 -11.89 13.73
C ASP A 156 19.05 -10.64 12.85
N TYR A 157 18.29 -10.62 11.76
CA TYR A 157 18.28 -9.49 10.84
C TYR A 157 17.64 -8.24 11.45
N LEU A 158 16.49 -8.38 12.13
CA LEU A 158 15.84 -7.25 12.80
C LEU A 158 16.76 -6.63 13.89
N HIS A 159 17.47 -7.48 14.64
CA HIS A 159 18.49 -7.05 15.59
C HIS A 159 19.63 -6.26 14.90
N SER A 160 20.09 -6.71 13.72
CA SER A 160 21.12 -5.99 12.95
C SER A 160 20.69 -4.60 12.46
N LEU A 161 19.38 -4.36 12.38
CA LEU A 161 18.80 -3.07 12.04
C LEU A 161 18.54 -2.18 13.26
N HIS A 162 18.96 -2.59 14.47
CA HIS A 162 18.62 -1.92 15.74
C HIS A 162 17.11 -1.84 15.97
N VAL A 163 16.34 -2.74 15.35
CA VAL A 163 14.95 -2.97 15.72
C VAL A 163 15.02 -3.95 16.88
N ASP A 164 15.12 -3.39 18.08
CA ASP A 164 15.05 -4.07 19.35
C ASP A 164 13.77 -3.63 20.06
N THR A 165 13.20 -4.51 20.88
CA THR A 165 12.01 -4.21 21.70
C THR A 165 12.30 -3.22 22.81
#